data_AF-A0A518FXY4-F1
#
_entry.id   AF-A0A518FXY4-F1
#
_cell.length_a   1.000
_cell.length_b   1.000
_cell.length_c   1.000
_cell.angle_alpha   90.00
_cell.angle_beta   90.00
_cell.angle_gamma   90.00
#
_symmetry.space_group_name_H-M   'P 1'
#
loop_
_entity.id
_entity.type
_entity.pdbx_description
1 polymer ?
#
loop_
_entity_poly.entity_id
_entity_poly.type
_entity_poly.pdbx_seq_one_letter_code
_entity_poly.pdbx_strand_id
1 'polypeptide(L)'
;MADSQNQIELKNPAVAAVLAFLIPGAGHFYQGRTFKGAIYCFCILSTFFCGMALGDWKTVYYQSWQGKRNLGYFAQVGVGLPALPALVQNSRFNKQSAPSNLSQNDLDASYFQSQPYQMDLPLESPFQGTLLDRGDNGQNISGQLQGTIRLKSISGEFGPEVTGSFEGTLDGQQIEPLELADPVGIGLPLGGNQRRGLECAVVREVSGRRTDTGHIEGTIPRPFLNWFEMPLSDRELDDINKELGKRYEFAVVFTWIAGLLNLLAIWDAFEGPAYGRGDEEEETGTSAPDKEAAPTKT
;
A
#
# COMPACT_ATOMS: atom_id res chain seq x y z
N MET A 1 -41.11 -29.92 33.23
CA MET A 1 -41.27 -28.47 33.01
C MET A 1 -39.94 -27.99 32.46
N ALA A 2 -39.81 -28.08 31.14
CA ALA A 2 -38.61 -27.65 30.42
C ALA A 2 -39.03 -26.38 29.69
N ASP A 3 -38.52 -25.23 30.11
CA ASP A 3 -38.61 -24.01 29.31
C ASP A 3 -37.56 -22.97 29.75
N SER A 4 -36.80 -22.49 28.77
CA SER A 4 -36.24 -21.13 28.68
C SER A 4 -35.01 -20.72 29.51
N GLN A 5 -33.83 -21.33 29.34
CA GLN A 5 -32.60 -20.83 29.98
C GLN A 5 -31.35 -20.67 29.11
N ASN A 6 -31.46 -20.38 27.81
CA ASN A 6 -30.27 -19.92 27.06
C ASN A 6 -30.54 -19.05 25.84
N GLN A 7 -31.44 -18.07 25.95
CA GLN A 7 -31.50 -17.00 24.95
C GLN A 7 -30.41 -15.98 25.29
N ILE A 8 -29.31 -16.03 24.55
CA ILE A 8 -28.26 -15.00 24.60
C ILE A 8 -28.93 -13.68 24.23
N GLU A 9 -28.91 -12.70 25.15
CA GLU A 9 -29.50 -11.39 24.91
C GLU A 9 -28.66 -10.65 23.85
N LEU A 10 -29.13 -10.68 22.61
CA LEU A 10 -28.43 -10.06 21.49
C LEU A 10 -28.54 -8.54 21.62
N LYS A 11 -27.38 -7.87 21.65
CA LYS A 11 -27.32 -6.40 21.55
C LYS A 11 -27.83 -5.92 20.19
N ASN A 12 -27.95 -4.60 20.03
CA ASN A 12 -28.52 -3.98 18.83
C ASN A 12 -27.87 -4.53 17.52
N PRO A 13 -28.66 -5.19 16.64
CA PRO A 13 -28.16 -5.84 15.44
C PRO A 13 -27.60 -4.85 14.41
N ALA A 14 -28.15 -3.64 14.32
CA ALA A 14 -27.65 -2.62 13.40
C ALA A 14 -26.24 -2.14 13.82
N VAL A 15 -26.01 -1.99 15.12
CA VAL A 15 -24.68 -1.63 15.66
C VAL A 15 -23.69 -2.77 15.41
N ALA A 16 -24.11 -4.02 15.57
CA ALA A 16 -23.26 -5.17 15.26
C ALA A 16 -22.86 -5.22 13.77
N ALA A 17 -23.79 -4.95 12.86
CA ALA A 17 -23.51 -4.91 11.42
C ALA A 17 -22.52 -3.79 11.06
N VAL A 18 -22.69 -2.59 11.61
CA VAL A 18 -21.76 -1.47 11.38
C VAL A 18 -20.37 -1.80 11.92
N LEU A 19 -20.28 -2.38 13.12
CA LEU A 19 -18.99 -2.79 13.69
C LEU A 19 -18.32 -3.88 12.86
N ALA A 20 -19.06 -4.90 12.41
CA ALA A 20 -18.55 -5.95 11.54
C ALA A 20 -18.09 -5.40 10.16
N PHE A 21 -18.76 -4.35 9.67
CA PHE A 21 -18.34 -3.66 8.46
C PHE A 21 -17.04 -2.90 8.67
N LEU A 22 -16.87 -2.17 9.78
CA LEU A 22 -15.65 -1.40 10.03
C LEU A 22 -14.44 -2.31 10.28
N ILE A 23 -14.61 -3.34 11.12
CA ILE A 23 -13.55 -4.28 11.47
C ILE A 23 -14.13 -5.69 11.38
N PRO A 24 -13.58 -6.56 10.51
CA PRO A 24 -14.02 -7.94 10.41
C PRO A 24 -14.08 -8.63 11.78
N GLY A 25 -15.24 -9.21 12.11
CA GLY A 25 -15.49 -9.90 13.39
C GLY A 25 -15.86 -9.00 14.60
N ALA A 26 -15.77 -7.67 14.50
CA ALA A 26 -16.10 -6.79 15.63
C ALA A 26 -17.58 -6.80 16.03
N GLY A 27 -18.50 -7.00 15.08
CA GLY A 27 -19.92 -7.18 15.37
C GLY A 27 -20.21 -8.39 16.25
N HIS A 28 -19.50 -9.51 16.01
CA HIS A 28 -19.62 -10.73 16.80
C HIS A 28 -19.05 -10.56 18.20
N PHE A 29 -17.92 -9.86 18.34
CA PHE A 29 -17.39 -9.51 19.66
C PHE A 29 -18.37 -8.64 20.45
N TYR A 30 -19.01 -7.66 19.78
CA TYR A 30 -20.01 -6.81 20.41
C TYR A 30 -21.19 -7.63 20.97
N GLN A 31 -21.66 -8.64 20.24
CA GLN A 31 -22.74 -9.54 20.65
C GLN A 31 -22.31 -10.68 21.58
N GLY A 32 -21.04 -10.72 22.02
CA GLY A 32 -20.52 -11.78 22.90
C GLY A 32 -20.18 -13.09 22.19
N ARG A 33 -20.25 -13.15 20.86
CA ARG A 33 -19.90 -14.31 20.02
C ARG A 33 -18.40 -14.35 19.72
N THR A 34 -17.57 -14.53 20.75
CA THR A 34 -16.10 -14.38 20.67
C THR A 34 -15.43 -15.36 19.70
N PHE A 35 -15.85 -16.64 19.70
CA PHE A 35 -15.27 -17.65 18.80
C PHE A 35 -15.50 -17.32 17.32
N LYS A 36 -16.74 -16.99 16.95
CA LYS A 36 -17.09 -16.55 15.59
C LYS A 36 -16.33 -15.27 15.21
N GLY A 37 -16.29 -14.29 16.12
CA GLY A 37 -15.57 -13.04 15.91
C GLY A 37 -14.08 -13.26 15.64
N ALA A 38 -13.43 -14.15 16.39
CA ALA A 38 -12.04 -14.49 16.18
C ALA A 38 -11.80 -15.16 14.82
N ILE A 39 -12.62 -16.17 14.46
CA ILE A 39 -12.49 -16.85 13.17
C ILE A 39 -12.66 -15.87 12.01
N TYR A 40 -13.70 -15.03 12.03
CA TYR A 40 -13.92 -14.04 10.98
C TYR A 40 -12.80 -13.02 10.91
N CYS A 41 -12.38 -12.46 12.04
CA CYS A 41 -11.28 -11.50 12.12
C CYS A 41 -9.99 -12.06 11.52
N PHE A 42 -9.51 -13.21 12.01
CA PHE A 42 -8.26 -13.80 11.56
C PHE A 42 -8.34 -14.27 10.11
N CYS A 43 -9.42 -14.96 9.71
CA CYS A 43 -9.56 -15.47 8.35
C CYS A 43 -9.60 -14.32 7.33
N ILE A 44 -10.50 -13.34 7.53
CA ILE A 44 -10.70 -12.25 6.58
C ILE A 44 -9.47 -11.35 6.50
N LEU A 45 -8.93 -10.91 7.64
CA LEU A 45 -7.77 -10.02 7.65
C LEU A 45 -6.52 -10.73 7.12
N SER A 46 -6.30 -12.00 7.46
CA SER A 46 -5.14 -12.73 6.92
C SER A 46 -5.26 -12.94 5.41
N THR A 47 -6.44 -13.29 4.90
CA THR A 47 -6.66 -13.38 3.44
C THR A 47 -6.47 -12.04 2.76
N PHE A 48 -6.98 -10.95 3.34
CA PHE A 48 -6.82 -9.61 2.81
C PHE A 48 -5.34 -9.17 2.76
N PHE A 49 -4.63 -9.26 3.88
CA PHE A 49 -3.23 -8.86 3.95
C PHE A 49 -2.31 -9.79 3.15
N CYS A 50 -2.64 -11.08 3.05
CA CYS A 50 -1.94 -11.99 2.13
C CYS A 50 -2.14 -11.55 0.67
N GLY A 51 -3.37 -11.17 0.29
CA GLY A 51 -3.65 -10.57 -1.02
C GLY A 51 -2.85 -9.30 -1.27
N MET A 52 -2.86 -8.36 -0.32
CA MET A 52 -2.06 -7.13 -0.41
C MET A 52 -0.56 -7.44 -0.57
N ALA A 53 -0.02 -8.36 0.23
CA ALA A 53 1.39 -8.74 0.17
C ALA A 53 1.77 -9.43 -1.16
N LEU A 54 0.88 -10.25 -1.73
CA LEU A 54 1.10 -10.93 -3.01
C LEU A 54 1.12 -9.98 -4.22
N GLY A 55 0.48 -8.82 -4.10
CA GLY A 55 0.43 -7.80 -5.15
C GLY A 55 1.16 -6.51 -4.78
N ASP A 56 2.25 -6.62 -4.00
CA ASP A 56 3.14 -5.52 -3.60
C ASP A 56 2.43 -4.29 -3.00
N TRP A 57 1.31 -4.53 -2.30
CA TRP A 57 0.44 -3.52 -1.69
C TRP A 57 -0.26 -2.59 -2.67
N LYS A 58 -0.38 -2.99 -3.94
CA LYS A 58 -0.98 -2.22 -5.03
C LYS A 58 -2.28 -2.83 -5.57
N THR A 59 -2.84 -3.82 -4.88
CA THR A 59 -4.06 -4.54 -5.31
C THR A 59 -5.35 -3.80 -4.99
N VAL A 60 -5.36 -2.98 -3.95
CA VAL A 60 -6.55 -2.28 -3.45
C VAL A 60 -6.36 -0.80 -3.73
N TYR A 61 -7.16 -0.30 -4.66
CA TYR A 61 -7.24 1.12 -5.00
C TYR A 61 -8.61 1.38 -5.63
N TYR A 62 -9.03 2.63 -5.68
CA TYR A 62 -10.26 3.02 -6.37
C TYR A 62 -9.94 4.04 -7.45
N GLN A 63 -10.46 3.81 -8.66
CA GLN A 63 -10.29 4.71 -9.79
C GLN A 63 -11.60 4.81 -10.57
N SER A 64 -12.08 6.04 -10.76
CA SER A 64 -13.33 6.32 -11.47
C SER A 64 -13.23 7.54 -12.40
N TRP A 65 -12.04 7.78 -12.97
CA TRP A 65 -11.77 8.92 -13.85
C TRP A 65 -11.77 8.49 -15.34
N GLN A 66 -12.37 9.31 -16.22
CA GLN A 66 -12.39 9.15 -17.68
C GLN A 66 -12.79 7.75 -18.22
N GLY A 67 -13.80 7.11 -17.63
CA GLY A 67 -14.39 5.87 -18.18
C GLY A 67 -13.65 4.58 -17.79
N LYS A 68 -12.47 4.65 -17.17
CA LYS A 68 -11.84 3.51 -16.48
C LYS A 68 -12.43 3.41 -15.07
N ARG A 69 -13.29 2.42 -14.85
CA ARG A 69 -13.86 2.09 -13.53
C ARG A 69 -13.32 0.75 -13.08
N ASN A 70 -12.60 0.73 -11.97
CA ASN A 70 -12.13 -0.52 -11.37
C ASN A 70 -13.23 -1.13 -10.48
N LEU A 71 -14.22 -1.77 -11.10
CA LEU A 71 -15.36 -2.36 -10.39
C LEU A 71 -14.96 -3.39 -9.32
N GLY A 72 -13.77 -3.99 -9.42
CA GLY A 72 -13.22 -4.90 -8.42
C GLY A 72 -13.11 -4.29 -7.01
N TYR A 73 -12.95 -2.97 -6.89
CA TYR A 73 -12.89 -2.30 -5.59
C TYR A 73 -14.17 -2.46 -4.78
N PHE A 74 -15.34 -2.61 -5.41
CA PHE A 74 -16.60 -2.83 -4.70
C PHE A 74 -16.66 -4.17 -3.95
N ALA A 75 -15.88 -5.17 -4.37
CA ALA A 75 -15.71 -6.37 -3.57
C ALA A 75 -14.80 -6.08 -2.37
N GLN A 76 -13.70 -5.34 -2.58
CA GLN A 76 -12.67 -5.07 -1.57
C GLN A 76 -13.15 -4.15 -0.44
N VAL A 77 -13.98 -3.14 -0.75
CA VAL A 77 -14.53 -2.20 0.24
C VAL A 77 -15.33 -2.93 1.34
N GLY A 78 -15.82 -4.14 1.05
CA GLY A 78 -16.47 -5.01 2.01
C GLY A 78 -15.59 -5.36 3.22
N VAL A 79 -14.26 -5.32 3.09
CA VAL A 79 -13.32 -5.58 4.21
C VAL A 79 -13.37 -4.48 5.29
N GLY A 80 -13.88 -3.29 4.94
CA GLY A 80 -14.04 -2.20 5.90
C GLY A 80 -12.85 -1.27 5.96
N LEU A 81 -12.48 -0.87 7.19
CA LEU A 81 -11.40 0.08 7.47
C LEU A 81 -10.10 -0.18 6.71
N PRO A 82 -9.64 -1.43 6.51
CA PRO A 82 -8.42 -1.67 5.75
C PRO A 82 -8.46 -1.16 4.31
N ALA A 83 -9.62 -1.21 3.65
CA ALA A 83 -9.79 -0.86 2.24
C ALA A 83 -10.38 0.54 1.99
N LEU A 84 -10.86 1.21 3.04
CA LEU A 84 -11.46 2.55 2.93
C LEU A 84 -10.49 3.69 2.55
N PRO A 85 -9.19 3.66 2.94
CA PRO A 85 -8.24 4.70 2.55
C PRO A 85 -8.21 4.94 1.03
N ALA A 86 -8.37 3.90 0.21
CA ALA A 86 -8.47 4.00 -1.26
C ALA A 86 -9.44 5.09 -1.77
N LEU A 87 -10.61 5.26 -1.12
CA LEU A 87 -11.58 6.30 -1.51
C LEU A 87 -11.04 7.71 -1.26
N VAL A 88 -10.38 7.90 -0.12
CA VAL A 88 -9.76 9.18 0.26
C VAL A 88 -8.57 9.47 -0.67
N GLN A 89 -7.76 8.45 -0.96
CA GLN A 89 -6.61 8.57 -1.85
C GLN A 89 -7.02 8.95 -3.26
N ASN A 90 -8.07 8.34 -3.81
CA ASN A 90 -8.61 8.75 -5.11
C ASN A 90 -9.04 10.23 -5.14
N SER A 91 -9.65 10.74 -4.06
CA SER A 91 -9.97 12.17 -3.97
C SER A 91 -8.71 13.05 -3.96
N ARG A 92 -7.68 12.65 -3.21
CA ARG A 92 -6.38 13.36 -3.16
C ARG A 92 -5.68 13.36 -4.52
N PHE A 93 -5.63 12.21 -5.17
CA PHE A 93 -5.07 12.04 -6.51
C PHE A 93 -5.80 12.92 -7.53
N ASN A 94 -7.13 12.88 -7.56
CA ASN A 94 -7.90 13.71 -8.50
C ASN A 94 -7.74 15.21 -8.23
N LYS A 95 -7.62 15.65 -6.97
CA LYS A 95 -7.33 17.06 -6.65
C LYS A 95 -5.94 17.50 -7.09
N GLN A 96 -4.98 16.58 -7.14
CA GLN A 96 -3.65 16.86 -7.64
C GLN A 96 -3.60 16.86 -9.18
N SER A 97 -4.38 15.98 -9.83
CA SER A 97 -4.41 15.85 -11.28
C SER A 97 -5.35 16.86 -11.97
N ALA A 98 -6.28 17.48 -11.23
CA ALA A 98 -7.24 18.47 -11.75
C ALA A 98 -6.74 19.91 -12.01
N PRO A 99 -5.71 20.47 -11.33
CA PRO A 99 -5.30 21.87 -11.52
C PRO A 99 -4.43 22.09 -12.76
N SER A 100 -3.72 21.05 -13.21
CA SER A 100 -2.85 21.08 -14.37
C SER A 100 -3.48 20.24 -15.46
N ASN A 101 -3.55 20.74 -16.70
CA ASN A 101 -3.91 19.97 -17.89
C ASN A 101 -2.84 18.89 -18.17
N LEU A 102 -2.63 17.97 -17.24
CA LEU A 102 -1.87 16.76 -17.45
C LEU A 102 -2.77 15.89 -18.32
N SER A 103 -2.44 15.84 -19.61
CA SER A 103 -2.95 14.76 -20.44
C SER A 103 -2.49 13.44 -19.80
N GLN A 104 -3.22 12.35 -19.98
CA GLN A 104 -2.77 11.02 -19.52
C GLN A 104 -1.33 10.72 -20.02
N ASN A 105 -0.97 11.31 -21.17
CA ASN A 105 0.37 11.32 -21.74
C ASN A 105 1.44 12.10 -20.96
N ASP A 106 1.11 12.96 -20.00
CA ASP A 106 2.08 13.70 -19.16
C ASP A 106 2.40 12.97 -17.86
N LEU A 107 1.47 12.14 -17.36
CA LEU A 107 1.76 11.09 -16.39
C LEU A 107 2.62 9.99 -17.05
N ASP A 108 2.37 9.79 -18.34
CA ASP A 108 3.11 8.92 -19.24
C ASP A 108 4.17 9.69 -20.08
N ALA A 109 4.61 10.90 -19.69
CA ALA A 109 5.69 11.56 -20.44
C ALA A 109 7.02 11.04 -19.91
N SER A 110 8.01 10.92 -20.77
CA SER A 110 9.42 10.83 -20.35
C SER A 110 9.68 11.96 -19.34
N TYR A 111 10.36 11.63 -18.25
CA TYR A 111 10.59 12.44 -17.04
C TYR A 111 11.03 13.91 -17.26
N PHE A 112 11.40 14.25 -18.50
CA PHE A 112 11.86 15.55 -18.96
C PHE A 112 10.76 16.57 -19.36
N GLN A 113 9.50 16.18 -19.58
CA GLN A 113 8.59 17.03 -20.39
C GLN A 113 7.35 17.67 -19.72
N SER A 114 7.15 17.61 -18.39
CA SER A 114 6.04 18.35 -17.77
C SER A 114 6.43 19.04 -16.45
N GLN A 115 6.49 20.37 -16.49
CA GLN A 115 6.70 21.24 -15.33
C GLN A 115 5.39 21.45 -14.54
N PRO A 116 5.21 20.76 -13.40
CA PRO A 116 4.62 21.42 -12.23
C PRO A 116 5.29 21.13 -10.86
N TYR A 117 6.48 20.51 -10.78
CA TYR A 117 7.01 19.94 -9.51
C TYR A 117 7.88 20.83 -8.61
N GLN A 118 7.78 22.16 -8.72
CA GLN A 118 8.45 23.06 -7.77
C GLN A 118 7.80 23.05 -6.35
N MET A 119 6.68 22.36 -6.15
CA MET A 119 5.92 22.42 -4.89
C MET A 119 6.52 21.66 -3.71
N ASP A 120 7.51 20.78 -3.92
CA ASP A 120 8.11 19.95 -2.85
C ASP A 120 9.51 20.43 -2.41
N LEU A 121 9.94 21.63 -2.82
CA LEU A 121 11.24 22.18 -2.46
C LEU A 121 11.13 23.07 -1.20
N PRO A 122 12.09 23.01 -0.24
CA PRO A 122 13.30 22.20 -0.26
C PRO A 122 13.02 20.71 0.00
N LEU A 123 13.76 19.84 -0.72
CA LEU A 123 13.64 18.39 -0.65
C LEU A 123 14.94 17.81 -0.07
N GLU A 124 14.84 17.06 1.01
CA GLU A 124 15.92 16.22 1.53
C GLU A 124 15.41 14.78 1.66
N SER A 125 16.05 13.84 0.96
CA SER A 125 15.56 12.47 0.89
C SER A 125 16.68 11.48 0.61
N PRO A 126 16.60 10.22 1.09
CA PRO A 126 17.54 9.19 0.67
C PRO A 126 17.33 8.87 -0.82
N PHE A 127 18.43 8.85 -1.57
CA PHE A 127 18.47 8.61 -2.99
C PHE A 127 19.20 7.30 -3.28
N GLN A 128 18.63 6.51 -4.18
CA GLN A 128 19.24 5.31 -4.73
C GLN A 128 19.07 5.35 -6.24
N GLY A 129 20.18 5.21 -6.96
CA GLY A 129 20.17 5.38 -8.41
C GLY A 129 21.50 5.06 -9.04
N THR A 130 21.70 5.63 -10.21
CA THR A 130 22.92 5.50 -11.01
C THR A 130 23.45 6.87 -11.37
N LEU A 131 24.78 6.98 -11.38
CA LEU A 131 25.50 8.12 -11.92
C LEU A 131 25.86 7.82 -13.37
N LEU A 132 25.66 8.78 -14.26
CA LEU A 132 26.22 8.81 -15.60
C LEU A 132 26.87 10.18 -15.81
N ASP A 133 28.15 10.28 -15.45
CA ASP A 133 28.92 11.53 -15.46
C ASP A 133 30.15 11.44 -16.35
N ARG A 134 30.63 12.59 -16.81
CA ARG A 134 31.93 12.73 -17.48
C ARG A 134 32.86 13.50 -16.56
N GLY A 135 33.83 12.80 -15.98
CA GLY A 135 34.81 13.42 -15.10
C GLY A 135 35.70 14.43 -15.82
N ASP A 136 36.42 15.25 -15.04
CA ASP A 136 37.26 16.36 -15.54
C ASP A 136 38.34 15.91 -16.54
N ASN A 137 38.77 14.65 -16.45
CA ASN A 137 39.75 14.03 -17.35
C ASN A 137 39.13 13.54 -18.68
N GLY A 138 37.84 13.80 -18.92
CA GLY A 138 37.07 13.33 -20.07
C GLY A 138 36.68 11.85 -20.01
N GLN A 139 36.99 11.14 -18.92
CA GLN A 139 36.60 9.75 -18.72
C GLN A 139 35.17 9.67 -18.17
N ASN A 140 34.42 8.67 -18.64
CA ASN A 140 33.07 8.42 -18.13
C ASN A 140 33.14 7.78 -16.75
N ILE A 141 32.38 8.35 -15.81
CA ILE A 141 32.17 7.85 -14.46
C ILE A 141 30.74 7.32 -14.41
N SER A 142 30.59 6.03 -14.16
CA SER A 142 29.28 5.41 -14.01
C SER A 142 29.29 4.42 -12.86
N GLY A 143 28.22 4.36 -12.08
CA GLY A 143 28.10 3.42 -10.98
C GLY A 143 26.81 3.62 -10.20
N GLN A 144 26.61 2.81 -9.17
CA GLN A 144 25.45 2.89 -8.29
C GLN A 144 25.64 3.94 -7.21
N LEU A 145 24.70 4.89 -7.14
CA LEU A 145 24.65 5.90 -6.10
C LEU A 145 23.72 5.45 -4.97
N GLN A 146 24.22 5.59 -3.74
CA GLN A 146 23.44 5.45 -2.52
C GLN A 146 23.82 6.57 -1.57
N GLY A 147 22.85 7.38 -1.15
CA GLY A 147 23.14 8.55 -0.35
C GLY A 147 21.92 9.39 -0.04
N THR A 148 22.15 10.67 0.24
CA THR A 148 21.10 11.66 0.49
C THR A 148 21.18 12.73 -0.60
N ILE A 149 20.03 13.05 -1.18
CA ILE A 149 19.89 14.17 -2.12
C ILE A 149 19.23 15.35 -1.41
N ARG A 150 19.78 16.54 -1.65
CA ARG A 150 19.27 17.81 -1.13
C ARG A 150 19.04 18.77 -2.28
N LEU A 151 17.78 19.11 -2.55
CA LEU A 151 17.40 20.06 -3.59
C LEU A 151 16.69 21.27 -2.97
N LYS A 152 16.95 22.46 -3.51
CA LYS A 152 16.32 23.72 -3.14
C LYS A 152 16.03 24.56 -4.37
N SER A 153 14.96 25.33 -4.34
CA SER A 153 14.69 26.33 -5.36
C SER A 153 15.45 27.62 -5.02
N ILE A 154 16.10 28.21 -6.02
CA ILE A 154 16.71 29.53 -5.97
C ILE A 154 16.12 30.40 -7.07
N SER A 155 16.08 31.72 -6.85
CA SER A 155 15.66 32.66 -7.90
C SER A 155 16.82 32.93 -8.85
N GLY A 156 16.78 32.31 -10.03
CA GLY A 156 17.74 32.53 -11.12
C GLY A 156 17.35 33.70 -12.03
N GLU A 157 18.18 33.97 -13.03
CA GLU A 157 17.99 35.08 -13.97
C GLU A 157 16.78 34.87 -14.89
N PHE A 158 16.45 33.61 -15.17
CA PHE A 158 15.35 33.21 -16.07
C PHE A 158 14.12 32.64 -15.34
N GLY A 159 14.09 32.73 -14.01
CA GLY A 159 13.00 32.21 -13.19
C GLY A 159 13.49 31.37 -12.01
N PRO A 160 12.58 30.65 -11.33
CA PRO A 160 12.96 29.71 -10.28
C PRO A 160 13.79 28.55 -10.87
N GLU A 161 15.03 28.44 -10.43
CA GLU A 161 15.96 27.36 -10.77
C GLU A 161 16.08 26.39 -9.60
N VAL A 162 16.36 25.12 -9.88
CA VAL A 162 16.63 24.10 -8.86
C VAL A 162 18.12 23.88 -8.75
N THR A 163 18.63 23.91 -7.51
CA THR A 163 20.02 23.58 -7.21
C THR A 163 20.08 22.64 -6.03
N GLY A 164 21.16 21.87 -5.93
CA GLY A 164 21.29 20.90 -4.86
C GLY A 164 22.63 20.24 -4.79
N SER A 165 22.71 19.27 -3.89
CA SER A 165 23.85 18.38 -3.77
C SER A 165 23.41 16.95 -3.52
N PHE A 166 24.22 16.01 -3.97
CA PHE A 166 24.15 14.61 -3.57
C PHE A 166 25.37 14.27 -2.70
N GLU A 167 25.11 13.71 -1.53
CA GLU A 167 26.13 13.24 -0.59
C GLU A 167 25.96 11.73 -0.38
N GLY A 168 27.00 10.93 -0.64
CA GLY A 168 26.89 9.48 -0.47
C GLY A 168 28.06 8.68 -1.02
N THR A 169 27.73 7.47 -1.45
CA THR A 169 28.68 6.50 -1.99
C THR A 169 28.38 6.18 -3.46
N LEU A 170 29.43 6.01 -4.26
CA LEU A 170 29.41 5.43 -5.60
C LEU A 170 30.03 4.03 -5.54
N ASP A 171 29.27 2.99 -5.91
CA ASP A 171 29.70 1.59 -5.82
C ASP A 171 30.27 1.20 -4.44
N GLY A 172 29.71 1.80 -3.38
CA GLY A 172 30.12 1.60 -1.99
C GLY A 172 31.33 2.42 -1.51
N GLN A 173 31.96 3.19 -2.39
CA GLN A 173 33.05 4.11 -2.02
C GLN A 173 32.51 5.53 -1.81
N GLN A 174 32.93 6.19 -0.74
CA GLN A 174 32.52 7.58 -0.47
C GLN A 174 33.05 8.52 -1.55
N ILE A 175 32.17 9.34 -2.11
CA ILE A 175 32.52 10.34 -3.13
C ILE A 175 32.40 11.75 -2.56
N GLU A 176 33.07 12.70 -3.21
CA GLU A 176 32.86 14.12 -2.96
C GLU A 176 31.41 14.51 -3.31
N PRO A 177 30.82 15.49 -2.60
CA PRO A 177 29.46 15.92 -2.90
C PRO A 177 29.31 16.34 -4.36
N LEU A 178 28.36 15.72 -5.06
CA LEU A 178 28.06 16.09 -6.44
C LEU A 178 27.16 17.31 -6.43
N GLU A 179 27.53 18.35 -7.17
CA GLU A 179 26.67 19.50 -7.37
C GLU A 179 25.60 19.19 -8.42
N LEU A 180 24.36 19.54 -8.09
CA LEU A 180 23.17 19.25 -8.87
C LEU A 180 22.47 20.54 -9.27
N ALA A 181 22.01 20.61 -10.51
CA ALA A 181 21.25 21.74 -11.02
C ALA A 181 20.24 21.31 -12.10
N ASP A 182 19.48 22.27 -12.62
CA ASP A 182 18.59 22.05 -13.75
C ASP A 182 19.33 21.50 -14.99
N PRO A 183 18.68 20.63 -15.80
CA PRO A 183 17.30 20.15 -15.67
C PRO A 183 17.10 19.15 -14.51
N VAL A 184 15.99 19.32 -13.79
CA VAL A 184 15.54 18.40 -12.73
C VAL A 184 14.16 17.82 -13.07
N GLY A 185 14.06 16.50 -13.08
CA GLY A 185 12.82 15.76 -13.20
C GLY A 185 12.49 15.06 -11.89
N ILE A 186 11.38 15.44 -11.24
CA ILE A 186 10.90 14.74 -10.05
C ILE A 186 9.53 14.16 -10.34
N GLY A 187 9.36 12.84 -10.20
CA GLY A 187 8.06 12.19 -10.41
C GLY A 187 6.99 12.70 -9.44
N LEU A 188 5.72 12.34 -9.62
CA LEU A 188 4.65 12.80 -8.74
C LEU A 188 4.88 12.48 -7.24
N PRO A 189 4.48 13.37 -6.31
CA PRO A 189 4.48 13.06 -4.88
C PRO A 189 3.47 11.98 -4.50
N LEU A 190 2.33 11.87 -5.22
CA LEU A 190 1.33 10.81 -5.05
C LEU A 190 1.44 9.80 -6.21
N GLY A 191 1.42 8.51 -5.91
CA GLY A 191 1.42 7.43 -6.92
C GLY A 191 1.48 6.06 -6.26
N GLY A 192 1.13 4.98 -6.96
CA GLY A 192 1.05 3.66 -6.33
C GLY A 192 2.41 3.00 -6.07
N ASN A 193 3.48 3.46 -6.70
CA ASN A 193 4.84 3.00 -6.38
C ASN A 193 5.34 3.59 -5.04
N GLN A 194 6.00 2.76 -4.23
CA GLN A 194 6.60 3.19 -2.95
C GLN A 194 7.76 4.18 -3.14
N ARG A 195 8.33 4.25 -4.34
CA ARG A 195 9.40 5.17 -4.71
C ARG A 195 8.98 5.95 -5.95
N ARG A 196 9.42 7.21 -6.05
CA ARG A 196 9.24 8.07 -7.25
C ARG A 196 10.59 8.25 -7.93
N GLY A 197 10.57 8.30 -9.26
CA GLY A 197 11.73 8.66 -10.06
C GLY A 197 12.21 10.06 -9.72
N LEU A 198 13.52 10.23 -9.69
CA LEU A 198 14.20 11.51 -9.61
C LEU A 198 15.38 11.47 -10.58
N GLU A 199 15.45 12.50 -11.40
CA GLU A 199 16.53 12.74 -12.34
C GLU A 199 17.05 14.16 -12.18
N CYS A 200 18.37 14.33 -12.24
CA CYS A 200 18.99 15.63 -12.08
C CYS A 200 20.28 15.70 -12.89
N ALA A 201 20.55 16.85 -13.50
CA ALA A 201 21.85 17.10 -14.10
C ALA A 201 22.93 17.30 -13.02
N VAL A 202 24.12 16.77 -13.30
CA VAL A 202 25.34 16.96 -12.53
C VAL A 202 26.12 18.08 -13.18
N VAL A 203 26.44 19.10 -12.38
CA VAL A 203 27.17 20.27 -12.86
C VAL A 203 28.53 20.34 -12.20
N ARG A 204 29.54 20.71 -12.99
CA ARG A 204 30.90 21.01 -12.51
C ARG A 204 31.30 22.39 -12.98
N GLU A 205 32.11 23.07 -12.18
CA GLU A 205 32.69 24.35 -12.57
C GLU A 205 34.00 24.10 -13.34
N VAL A 206 33.95 24.21 -14.66
CA VAL A 206 35.11 24.07 -15.53
C VAL A 206 35.46 25.44 -16.11
N SER A 207 36.67 25.94 -15.79
CA SER A 207 37.16 27.25 -16.27
C SER A 207 36.25 28.44 -15.92
N GLY A 208 35.62 28.43 -14.74
CA GLY A 208 34.74 29.50 -14.26
C GLY A 208 33.35 29.52 -14.89
N ARG A 209 32.95 28.44 -15.59
CA ARG A 209 31.60 28.22 -16.10
C ARG A 209 31.04 26.92 -15.53
N ARG A 210 29.78 26.94 -15.11
CA ARG A 210 29.04 25.72 -14.77
C ARG A 210 28.70 24.99 -16.05
N THR A 211 29.22 23.79 -16.21
CA THR A 211 28.96 22.90 -17.34
C THR A 211 28.21 21.68 -16.86
N ASP A 212 27.17 21.30 -17.59
CA ASP A 212 26.51 20.01 -17.46
C ASP A 212 27.49 18.92 -17.92
N THR A 213 27.91 18.07 -16.99
CA THR A 213 28.86 16.97 -17.24
C THR A 213 28.17 15.62 -17.32
N GLY A 214 26.92 15.50 -16.87
CA GLY A 214 26.20 14.25 -16.76
C GLY A 214 24.88 14.35 -16.03
N HIS A 215 24.30 13.20 -15.70
CA HIS A 215 23.04 13.12 -14.95
C HIS A 215 23.07 11.99 -13.92
N ILE A 216 22.27 12.17 -12.87
CA ILE A 216 21.89 11.11 -11.96
C ILE A 216 20.46 10.70 -12.25
N GLU A 217 20.21 9.41 -12.35
CA GLU A 217 18.88 8.85 -12.51
C GLU A 217 18.64 7.85 -11.38
N GLY A 218 17.52 7.98 -10.68
CA GLY A 218 17.24 7.10 -9.57
C GLY A 218 15.88 7.33 -8.96
N THR A 219 15.76 6.97 -7.69
CA THR A 219 14.50 7.00 -6.98
C THR A 219 14.64 7.49 -5.56
N ILE A 220 13.63 8.22 -5.12
CA ILE A 220 13.44 8.63 -3.72
C ILE A 220 12.20 7.97 -3.14
N PRO A 221 12.16 7.63 -1.84
CA PRO A 221 10.98 7.03 -1.23
C PRO A 221 9.81 8.02 -1.20
N ARG A 222 8.60 7.49 -1.40
CA ARG A 222 7.35 8.20 -1.10
C ARG A 222 6.93 7.91 0.35
N PRO A 223 6.43 8.91 1.10
CA PRO A 223 5.80 8.65 2.40
C PRO A 223 4.67 7.63 2.29
N PHE A 224 4.45 6.83 3.34
CA PHE A 224 3.42 5.77 3.37
C PHE A 224 2.05 6.23 2.87
N LEU A 225 1.56 7.36 3.39
CA LEU A 225 0.26 7.92 3.03
C LEU A 225 0.18 8.43 1.58
N ASN A 226 1.29 8.52 0.86
CA ASN A 226 1.33 9.00 -0.51
C ASN A 226 1.38 7.87 -1.56
N TRP A 227 1.47 6.62 -1.11
CA TRP A 227 1.43 5.46 -1.99
C TRP A 227 0.43 4.38 -1.55
N PHE A 228 0.16 4.24 -0.26
CA PHE A 228 -0.75 3.20 0.25
C PHE A 228 -2.17 3.39 -0.30
N GLU A 229 -2.68 2.38 -0.99
CA GLU A 229 -3.97 2.34 -1.69
C GLU A 229 -4.22 3.49 -2.69
N MET A 230 -3.14 4.07 -3.21
CA MET A 230 -3.21 5.12 -4.21
C MET A 230 -3.63 4.54 -5.57
N PRO A 231 -4.43 5.26 -6.39
CA PRO A 231 -4.68 4.86 -7.77
C PRO A 231 -3.38 4.69 -8.55
N LEU A 232 -3.34 3.66 -9.40
CA LEU A 232 -2.21 3.36 -10.26
C LEU A 232 -2.33 4.10 -11.59
N SER A 233 -1.21 4.59 -12.13
CA SER A 233 -1.13 4.97 -13.54
C SER A 233 -1.13 3.73 -14.45
N ASP A 234 -1.36 3.93 -15.75
CA ASP A 234 -1.32 2.82 -16.72
C ASP A 234 0.07 2.19 -16.78
N ARG A 235 1.14 2.99 -16.69
CA ARG A 235 2.52 2.52 -16.55
C ARG A 235 2.77 1.72 -15.29
N GLU A 236 2.33 2.22 -14.14
CA GLU A 236 2.50 1.49 -12.88
C GLU A 236 1.77 0.14 -12.94
N LEU A 237 0.57 0.10 -13.55
CA LEU A 237 -0.18 -1.14 -13.75
C LEU A 237 0.53 -2.10 -14.71
N ASP A 238 1.07 -1.60 -15.82
CA ASP A 238 1.85 -2.40 -16.79
C ASP A 238 3.14 -2.95 -16.15
N ASP A 239 3.84 -2.14 -15.36
CA ASP A 239 5.04 -2.55 -14.63
C ASP A 239 4.72 -3.67 -13.64
N ILE A 240 3.65 -3.53 -12.85
CA ILE A 240 3.19 -4.57 -11.91
C ILE A 240 2.79 -5.85 -12.66
N ASN A 241 2.05 -5.73 -13.76
CA ASN A 241 1.67 -6.89 -14.57
C ASN A 241 2.89 -7.56 -15.21
N LYS A 242 3.92 -6.80 -15.56
CA LYS A 242 5.19 -7.33 -16.07
C LYS A 242 6.01 -8.03 -14.98
N GLU A 243 6.07 -7.47 -13.78
CA GLU A 243 6.85 -8.00 -12.65
C GLU A 243 6.20 -9.22 -12.00
N LEU A 244 4.90 -9.16 -11.73
CA LEU A 244 4.18 -10.20 -10.99
C LEU A 244 3.38 -11.15 -11.91
N GLY A 245 2.97 -10.69 -13.08
CA GLY A 245 2.13 -11.46 -14.01
C GLY A 245 0.90 -12.03 -13.33
N LYS A 246 0.69 -13.34 -13.48
CA LYS A 246 -0.45 -14.07 -12.88
C LYS A 246 -0.54 -13.94 -11.35
N ARG A 247 0.58 -13.68 -10.65
CA ARG A 247 0.56 -13.51 -9.20
C ARG A 247 -0.29 -12.31 -8.79
N TYR A 248 -0.26 -11.24 -9.58
CA TYR A 248 -1.06 -10.05 -9.33
C TYR A 248 -2.57 -10.34 -9.46
N GLU A 249 -2.98 -11.13 -10.45
CA GLU A 249 -4.38 -11.56 -10.59
C GLU A 249 -4.86 -12.35 -9.36
N PHE A 250 -4.04 -13.29 -8.87
CA PHE A 250 -4.36 -14.03 -7.64
C PHE A 250 -4.43 -13.10 -6.42
N ALA A 251 -3.51 -12.15 -6.32
CA ALA A 251 -3.48 -11.17 -5.23
C ALA A 251 -4.80 -10.36 -5.18
N VAL A 252 -5.27 -9.89 -6.35
CA VAL A 252 -6.56 -9.21 -6.48
C VAL A 252 -7.72 -10.14 -6.09
N VAL A 253 -7.74 -11.39 -6.55
CA VAL A 253 -8.78 -12.36 -6.20
C VAL A 253 -8.85 -12.61 -4.69
N PHE A 254 -7.71 -12.71 -4.00
CA PHE A 254 -7.67 -12.87 -2.54
C PHE A 254 -8.36 -11.70 -1.83
N THR A 255 -8.07 -10.47 -2.25
CA THR A 255 -8.72 -9.29 -1.68
C THR A 255 -10.22 -9.21 -1.99
N TRP A 256 -10.67 -9.70 -3.15
CA TRP A 256 -12.09 -9.84 -3.47
C TRP A 256 -12.77 -10.86 -2.57
N ILE A 257 -12.17 -12.04 -2.40
CA ILE A 257 -12.68 -13.10 -1.52
C ILE A 257 -12.79 -12.56 -0.10
N ALA A 258 -11.77 -11.89 0.42
CA ALA A 258 -11.80 -11.32 1.77
C ALA A 258 -12.99 -10.36 1.97
N GLY A 259 -13.23 -9.46 1.02
CA GLY A 259 -14.32 -8.51 1.12
C GLY A 259 -15.71 -9.14 0.99
N LEU A 260 -15.87 -10.12 0.08
CA LEU A 260 -17.10 -10.89 -0.03
C LEU A 260 -17.38 -11.74 1.22
N LEU A 261 -16.34 -12.35 1.81
CA LEU A 261 -16.45 -13.07 3.08
C LEU A 261 -16.87 -12.14 4.22
N ASN A 262 -16.37 -10.90 4.25
CA ASN A 262 -16.80 -9.95 5.28
C ASN A 262 -18.25 -9.52 5.10
N LEU A 263 -18.76 -9.40 3.87
CA LEU A 263 -20.19 -9.16 3.63
C LEU A 263 -21.06 -10.27 4.23
N LEU A 264 -20.64 -11.53 4.10
CA LEU A 264 -21.33 -12.66 4.74
C LEU A 264 -21.22 -12.59 6.27
N ALA A 265 -20.07 -12.21 6.81
CA ALA A 265 -19.89 -12.03 8.26
C ALA A 265 -20.77 -10.90 8.81
N ILE A 266 -20.92 -9.78 8.08
CA ILE A 266 -21.81 -8.68 8.44
C ILE A 266 -23.26 -9.17 8.49
N TRP A 267 -23.67 -10.00 7.51
CA TRP A 267 -24.99 -10.61 7.51
C TRP A 267 -25.22 -11.54 8.72
N ASP A 268 -24.27 -12.42 9.05
CA ASP A 268 -24.32 -13.26 10.27
C ASP A 268 -24.36 -12.41 11.55
N ALA A 269 -23.69 -11.26 11.57
CA ALA A 269 -23.75 -10.31 12.68
C ALA A 269 -25.13 -9.65 12.80
N PHE A 270 -25.76 -9.30 11.68
CA PHE A 270 -27.05 -8.61 11.64
C PHE A 270 -28.24 -9.50 12.01
N GLU A 271 -28.38 -10.67 11.39
CA GLU A 271 -29.55 -11.54 11.63
C GLU A 271 -29.52 -12.25 13.00
N GLY A 272 -28.34 -12.31 13.64
CA GLY A 272 -28.17 -13.09 14.86
C GLY A 272 -28.02 -14.59 14.57
N PRO A 273 -27.79 -15.43 15.58
CA PRO A 273 -27.60 -16.87 15.39
C PRO A 273 -28.88 -17.55 14.88
N ALA A 274 -28.78 -18.34 13.81
CA ALA A 274 -29.84 -19.23 13.37
C ALA A 274 -30.11 -20.38 14.37
N TYR A 275 -29.17 -20.67 15.28
CA TYR A 275 -29.29 -21.70 16.30
C TYR A 275 -28.68 -21.24 17.63
N GLY A 276 -29.49 -21.31 18.70
CA GLY A 276 -29.03 -21.17 20.07
C GLY A 276 -28.04 -22.29 20.40
N ARG A 277 -27.00 -21.97 21.16
CA ARG A 277 -26.00 -22.93 21.63
C ARG A 277 -26.71 -23.95 22.55
N GLY A 278 -26.87 -25.20 22.12
CA GLY A 278 -27.61 -26.20 22.90
C GLY A 278 -27.64 -27.66 22.42
N ASP A 279 -27.04 -28.04 21.29
CA ASP A 279 -27.20 -29.41 20.74
C ASP A 279 -25.87 -30.20 20.65
N GLU A 280 -24.82 -29.75 21.34
CA GLU A 280 -23.69 -30.63 21.64
C GLU A 280 -24.02 -31.32 22.96
N GLU A 281 -24.63 -32.51 22.91
CA GLU A 281 -24.70 -33.40 24.07
C GLU A 281 -23.26 -33.60 24.57
N GLU A 282 -22.97 -33.13 25.77
CA GLU A 282 -21.74 -33.49 26.47
C GLU A 282 -21.73 -35.02 26.59
N GLU A 283 -20.85 -35.70 25.84
CA GLU A 283 -20.45 -37.06 26.15
C GLU A 283 -19.81 -37.03 27.54
N THR A 284 -20.65 -37.18 28.55
CA THR A 284 -20.24 -37.36 29.94
C THR A 284 -19.54 -38.71 30.03
N GLY A 285 -18.22 -38.66 29.90
CA GLY A 285 -17.34 -39.76 30.26
C GLY A 285 -17.59 -40.18 31.70
N THR A 286 -18.34 -41.26 31.89
CA THR A 286 -18.38 -41.97 33.17
C THR A 286 -17.23 -42.96 33.17
N SER A 287 -16.08 -42.52 33.70
CA SER A 287 -15.08 -43.43 34.24
C SER A 287 -15.41 -43.72 35.70
N ALA A 288 -15.66 -44.97 36.05
CA ALA A 288 -15.42 -45.48 37.39
C ALA A 288 -14.84 -46.91 37.31
N PRO A 289 -13.69 -47.18 37.96
CA PRO A 289 -13.11 -48.50 38.06
C PRO A 289 -13.64 -49.21 39.32
N ASP A 290 -13.76 -50.54 39.31
CA ASP A 290 -13.40 -51.31 40.49
C ASP A 290 -13.16 -52.79 40.19
N LYS A 291 -12.11 -53.30 40.85
CA LYS A 291 -11.60 -54.67 40.81
C LYS A 291 -12.51 -55.59 41.62
N GLU A 292 -12.73 -56.81 41.14
CA GLU A 292 -13.13 -57.89 42.04
C GLU A 292 -12.42 -59.20 41.70
N ALA A 293 -11.84 -59.79 42.74
CA ALA A 293 -10.95 -60.95 42.72
C ALA A 293 -11.72 -62.27 42.85
N ALA A 294 -11.04 -63.35 42.47
CA ALA A 294 -11.46 -64.74 42.32
C ALA A 294 -12.35 -65.35 43.43
N PRO A 295 -13.20 -66.36 43.09
CA PRO A 295 -13.89 -67.17 44.08
C PRO A 295 -13.06 -68.38 44.54
N THR A 296 -13.09 -68.69 45.85
CA THR A 296 -12.64 -69.97 46.41
C THR A 296 -13.81 -70.73 47.03
N LYS A 297 -14.07 -71.93 46.48
CA LYS A 297 -14.75 -73.13 47.00
C LYS A 297 -15.97 -73.02 47.95
N THR A 298 -17.02 -73.74 47.58
CA THR A 298 -17.53 -74.86 48.39
C THR A 298 -18.04 -75.97 47.48
#